data_AF-A0A9W6XSY5-F1
#
_entry.id   AF-A0A9W6XSY5-F1
#
_cell.length_a   1.000
_cell.length_b   1.000
_cell.length_c   1.000
_cell.angle_alpha   90.00
_cell.angle_beta   90.00
_cell.angle_gamma   90.00
#
_symmetry.space_group_name_H-M   'P 1'
#
loop_
_entity.id
_entity.type
_entity.pdbx_description
1 polymer ?
#
loop_
_entity_poly.entity_id
_entity_poly.type
_entity_poly.pdbx_seq_one_letter_code
_entity_poly.pdbx_strand_id
1 'polypeptide(L)'
;MTSDRRLKRNIQPCPIDRVKRLYDQSEVKLYDWIESENRPGQEAGLIAQDLVSAHLTDLISVFYRDDIEEGEDPSLEPGKTQLNVDYSRISAYNMKMIQHLLVEIDSLKDRLANIES
;
A
#
# COMPACT_ATOMS: atom_id res chain seq x y z
N MET A 1 -11.43 13.90 1.46
CA MET A 1 -11.74 13.02 2.62
C MET A 1 -11.81 13.87 3.88
N THR A 2 -12.73 13.61 4.82
CA THR A 2 -12.83 14.38 6.07
C THR A 2 -12.02 13.74 7.19
N SER A 3 -11.28 14.53 7.97
CA SER A 3 -10.42 14.05 9.06
C SER A 3 -11.02 14.22 10.46
N ASP A 4 -12.28 14.66 10.54
CA ASP A 4 -12.96 14.99 11.80
C ASP A 4 -13.05 13.80 12.76
N ARG A 5 -12.58 14.00 14.01
CA ARG A 5 -12.61 12.99 15.07
C ARG A 5 -14.04 12.60 15.47
N ARG A 6 -15.00 13.52 15.35
CA ARG A 6 -16.41 13.30 15.73
C ARG A 6 -17.11 12.26 14.85
N LEU A 7 -16.55 12.00 13.66
CA LEU A 7 -17.07 11.03 12.70
C LEU A 7 -16.36 9.67 12.82
N LYS A 8 -15.56 9.45 13.87
CA LYS A 8 -14.70 8.28 14.05
C LYS A 8 -14.91 7.65 15.42
N ARG A 9 -14.81 6.32 15.49
CA ARG A 9 -14.85 5.52 16.73
C ARG A 9 -13.69 4.54 16.76
N ASN A 10 -13.36 3.99 17.94
CA ASN A 10 -12.28 3.00 18.12
C ASN A 10 -10.91 3.47 17.57
N ILE A 11 -10.55 4.73 17.87
CA ILE A 11 -9.28 5.32 17.43
C ILE A 11 -8.15 4.73 18.26
N GLN A 12 -7.22 4.05 17.60
CA GLN A 12 -6.06 3.40 18.21
C GLN A 12 -4.81 3.60 17.34
N PRO A 13 -3.59 3.50 17.90
CA PRO A 13 -2.38 3.48 17.11
C PRO A 13 -2.39 2.34 16.08
N CYS A 14 -1.93 2.61 14.86
CA CYS A 14 -1.75 1.56 13.86
C CYS A 14 -0.58 0.64 14.28
N PRO A 15 -0.77 -0.69 14.37
CA PRO A 15 0.32 -1.63 14.62
C PRO A 15 1.38 -1.55 13.53
N ILE A 16 2.67 -1.57 13.91
CA ILE A 16 3.75 -1.45 12.93
C ILE A 16 3.80 -2.65 11.98
N ASP A 17 3.50 -3.86 12.46
CA ASP A 17 3.53 -5.07 11.63
C ASP A 17 2.55 -5.03 10.46
N ARG A 18 1.40 -4.34 10.65
CA ARG A 18 0.45 -4.10 9.56
C ARG A 18 1.06 -3.23 8.47
N VAL A 19 1.79 -2.19 8.85
CA VAL A 19 2.43 -1.26 7.92
C VAL A 19 3.63 -1.91 7.24
N LYS A 20 4.42 -2.70 7.98
CA LYS A 20 5.60 -3.43 7.45
C LYS A 20 5.25 -4.37 6.31
N ARG A 21 4.09 -5.02 6.32
CA ARG A 21 3.63 -5.85 5.20
C ARG A 21 3.68 -5.15 3.84
N LEU A 22 3.37 -3.85 3.79
CA LEU A 22 3.44 -3.08 2.54
C LEU A 22 4.88 -3.01 1.99
N TYR A 23 5.88 -2.96 2.87
CA TYR A 23 7.29 -2.87 2.47
C TYR A 23 7.92 -4.25 2.28
N ASP A 24 7.47 -5.25 3.04
CA ASP A 24 8.03 -6.60 3.03
C ASP A 24 7.41 -7.49 1.95
N GLN A 25 6.16 -7.23 1.55
CA GLN A 25 5.34 -8.12 0.71
C GLN A 25 4.79 -7.44 -0.55
N SER A 26 5.18 -6.21 -0.84
CA SER A 26 4.75 -5.51 -2.06
C SER A 26 5.94 -4.79 -2.68
N GLU A 27 5.90 -4.67 -4.01
CA GLU A 27 7.00 -4.10 -4.77
C GLU A 27 6.46 -3.09 -5.78
N VAL A 28 7.17 -1.98 -5.96
CA VAL A 28 6.88 -1.02 -7.02
C VAL A 28 7.22 -1.67 -8.36
N LYS A 29 6.23 -1.77 -9.24
CA LYS A 29 6.37 -2.29 -10.60
C LYS A 29 6.40 -1.15 -11.60
N LEU A 30 7.12 -1.38 -12.70
CA LEU A 30 7.01 -0.59 -13.92
C LEU A 30 6.10 -1.34 -14.87
N TYR A 31 5.13 -0.65 -15.47
CA TYR A 31 4.20 -1.25 -16.41
C TYR A 31 3.81 -0.29 -17.52
N ASP A 32 3.45 -0.87 -18.66
CA ASP A 32 2.80 -0.18 -19.77
C ASP A 32 1.31 -0.50 -19.74
N TRP A 33 0.47 0.47 -20.06
CA TRP A 33 -0.97 0.20 -20.22
C TRP A 33 -1.21 -0.64 -21.46
N ILE A 34 -2.14 -1.60 -21.39
CA ILE A 34 -2.58 -2.36 -22.57
C ILE A 34 -3.12 -1.40 -23.63
N GLU A 35 -3.91 -0.40 -23.22
CA GLU A 35 -4.37 0.71 -24.07
C GLU A 35 -3.39 1.91 -24.01
N SER A 36 -2.14 1.70 -24.46
CA SER A 36 -1.07 2.72 -24.41
C SER A 36 -0.85 3.50 -25.71
N GLU A 37 -1.66 3.31 -26.76
CA GLU A 37 -1.47 4.00 -28.05
C GLU A 37 -1.33 5.53 -27.93
N ASN A 38 -1.86 6.12 -26.86
CA ASN A 38 -1.76 7.56 -26.55
C ASN A 38 -1.06 7.88 -25.22
N ARG A 39 -0.35 6.93 -24.59
CA ARG A 39 0.39 7.11 -23.34
C ARG A 39 1.82 6.58 -23.48
N PRO A 40 2.75 7.37 -24.05
CA PRO A 40 4.13 6.95 -24.19
C PRO A 40 4.84 6.92 -22.83
N GLY A 41 5.47 5.78 -22.52
CA GLY A 41 6.34 5.60 -21.36
C GLY A 41 5.77 4.68 -20.29
N GLN A 42 6.67 4.09 -19.50
CA GLN A 42 6.32 3.22 -18.39
C GLN A 42 5.82 4.04 -17.20
N GLU A 43 4.74 3.58 -16.58
CA GLU A 43 4.28 4.08 -15.30
C GLU A 43 4.86 3.25 -14.16
N ALA A 44 5.10 3.90 -13.02
CA ALA A 44 5.53 3.26 -11.79
C ALA A 44 4.36 3.21 -10.80
N GLY A 45 4.09 2.03 -10.25
CA GLY A 45 2.99 1.86 -9.31
C GLY A 45 2.98 0.51 -8.61
N LEU A 46 1.92 0.28 -7.85
CA LEU A 46 1.62 -1.01 -7.21
C LEU A 46 0.51 -1.72 -7.98
N ILE A 47 0.55 -3.04 -7.97
CA ILE A 47 -0.50 -3.89 -8.52
C ILE A 47 -1.52 -4.18 -7.41
N ALA A 48 -2.80 -3.99 -7.70
CA ALA A 48 -3.85 -4.09 -6.70
C ALA A 48 -4.00 -5.52 -6.15
N GLN A 49 -3.84 -6.51 -7.02
CA GLN A 49 -3.85 -7.94 -6.69
C GLN A 49 -2.73 -8.31 -5.71
N ASP A 50 -1.52 -7.76 -5.88
CA ASP A 50 -0.41 -7.98 -4.95
C ASP A 50 -0.76 -7.50 -3.53
N LEU A 51 -1.46 -6.36 -3.42
CA LEU A 51 -1.92 -5.84 -2.12
C LEU A 51 -3.02 -6.71 -1.51
N VAL A 52 -3.91 -7.30 -2.31
CA VAL A 52 -4.90 -8.27 -1.82
C VAL A 52 -4.18 -9.52 -1.26
N SER A 53 -3.21 -10.05 -2.00
CA SER A 53 -2.40 -11.20 -1.59
C SER A 53 -1.59 -10.94 -0.31
N ALA A 54 -1.13 -9.71 -0.10
CA ALA A 54 -0.46 -9.27 1.14
C ALA A 54 -1.42 -8.98 2.32
N HIS A 55 -2.72 -9.24 2.15
CA HIS A 55 -3.78 -8.89 3.12
C HIS A 55 -3.85 -7.39 3.45
N LEU A 56 -3.56 -6.53 2.47
CA LEU A 56 -3.60 -5.06 2.54
C LEU A 56 -4.85 -4.51 1.83
N THR A 57 -5.98 -5.19 1.98
CA THR A 57 -7.23 -4.86 1.29
C THR A 57 -7.79 -3.48 1.66
N ASP A 58 -7.36 -2.90 2.79
CA ASP A 58 -7.72 -1.52 3.16
C ASP A 58 -7.04 -0.45 2.31
N LEU A 59 -6.02 -0.82 1.53
CA LEU A 59 -5.38 0.05 0.56
C LEU A 59 -6.00 -0.08 -0.83
N ILE A 60 -7.05 -0.90 -0.99
CA ILE A 60 -7.74 -1.14 -2.26
C ILE A 60 -9.18 -0.60 -2.20
N SER A 61 -9.66 -0.13 -3.34
CA SER A 61 -11.06 0.17 -3.61
C SER A 61 -11.57 -0.75 -4.72
N VAL A 62 -12.79 -1.23 -4.59
CA VAL A 62 -13.43 -2.16 -5.54
C VAL A 62 -14.50 -1.41 -6.31
N PHE A 63 -14.49 -1.53 -7.63
CA PHE A 63 -15.47 -0.95 -8.54
C PHE A 63 -16.06 -2.03 -9.44
N TYR A 64 -17.33 -1.89 -9.77
CA TYR A 64 -17.98 -2.71 -10.78
C TYR A 64 -17.75 -2.09 -12.17
N ARG A 65 -17.33 -2.90 -13.15
CA ARG A 65 -17.18 -2.51 -14.55
C ARG A 65 -17.52 -3.68 -15.46
N ASP A 66 -18.55 -3.54 -16.31
CA ASP A 66 -19.02 -4.63 -17.18
C ASP A 66 -18.01 -5.12 -18.22
N ASP A 67 -17.02 -4.30 -18.56
CA ASP A 67 -16.02 -4.56 -19.61
C ASP A 67 -14.73 -5.24 -19.10
N ILE A 68 -14.63 -5.51 -17.81
CA ILE A 68 -13.50 -6.26 -17.25
C ILE A 68 -13.78 -7.75 -17.36
N GLU A 69 -12.94 -8.45 -18.12
CA GLU A 69 -12.96 -9.92 -18.20
C GLU A 69 -12.34 -10.55 -16.95
N GLU A 70 -12.66 -11.83 -16.71
CA GLU A 70 -12.02 -12.62 -15.67
C GLU A 70 -10.55 -12.90 -16.04
N GLY A 71 -9.64 -12.72 -15.09
CA GLY A 71 -8.21 -12.92 -15.29
C GLY A 71 -7.73 -14.36 -15.07
N GLU A 72 -6.42 -14.55 -14.96
CA GLU A 72 -5.81 -15.89 -14.81
C GLU A 72 -6.10 -16.50 -13.43
N ASP A 73 -6.20 -15.65 -12.39
CA ASP A 73 -6.63 -16.03 -11.06
C ASP A 73 -7.99 -15.39 -10.74
N PRO A 74 -9.12 -16.10 -10.95
CA PRO A 74 -10.45 -15.58 -10.68
C PRO A 74 -10.69 -15.14 -9.23
N SER A 75 -9.87 -15.59 -8.28
CA SER A 75 -9.98 -15.17 -6.88
C SER A 75 -9.43 -13.76 -6.63
N LEU A 76 -8.49 -13.32 -7.45
CA LEU A 76 -7.87 -11.98 -7.40
C LEU A 76 -8.33 -11.07 -8.54
N GLU A 77 -8.76 -11.67 -9.64
CA GLU A 77 -9.16 -11.01 -10.89
C GLU A 77 -10.57 -11.46 -11.33
N PRO A 78 -11.59 -11.35 -10.45
CA PRO A 78 -12.93 -11.76 -10.81
C PRO A 78 -13.48 -10.86 -11.93
N GLY A 79 -14.19 -11.47 -12.88
CA GLY A 79 -14.86 -10.75 -13.95
C GLY A 79 -15.76 -9.62 -13.43
N LYS A 80 -15.88 -8.58 -14.23
CA LYS A 80 -16.66 -7.36 -13.97
C LYS A 80 -16.23 -6.53 -12.77
N THR A 81 -15.05 -6.81 -12.21
CA THR A 81 -14.56 -6.18 -11.00
C THR A 81 -13.21 -5.52 -11.26
N GLN A 82 -13.12 -4.22 -11.01
CA GLN A 82 -11.88 -3.47 -11.05
C GLN A 82 -11.39 -3.18 -9.63
N LEU A 83 -10.13 -3.51 -9.36
CA LEU A 83 -9.44 -3.15 -8.14
C LEU A 83 -8.55 -1.92 -8.39
N ASN A 84 -8.68 -0.91 -7.53
CA ASN A 84 -7.86 0.30 -7.58
C ASN A 84 -7.08 0.48 -6.29
N VAL A 85 -5.80 0.82 -6.39
CA VAL A 85 -4.98 1.20 -5.25
C VAL A 85 -5.37 2.61 -4.77
N ASP A 86 -5.68 2.74 -3.48
CA ASP A 86 -5.89 4.02 -2.80
C ASP A 86 -4.54 4.58 -2.30
N TYR A 87 -3.78 5.17 -3.21
CA TYR A 87 -2.49 5.79 -2.92
C TYR A 87 -2.57 6.88 -1.83
N SER A 88 -3.73 7.47 -1.58
CA SER A 88 -3.89 8.45 -0.50
C SER A 88 -3.71 7.81 0.88
N ARG A 89 -4.14 6.56 1.06
CA ARG A 89 -3.97 5.82 2.33
C ARG A 89 -2.53 5.35 2.55
N ILE A 90 -1.80 5.08 1.47
CA ILE A 90 -0.38 4.72 1.53
C ILE A 90 0.43 5.84 2.20
N SER A 91 0.07 7.12 2.02
CA SER A 91 0.75 8.23 2.70
C SER A 91 0.71 8.11 4.24
N ALA A 92 -0.37 7.60 4.82
CA ALA A 92 -0.47 7.37 6.26
C ALA A 92 0.38 6.17 6.72
N TYR A 93 0.49 5.13 5.88
CA TYR A 93 1.41 4.02 6.10
C TYR A 93 2.87 4.49 6.07
N ASN A 94 3.23 5.30 5.08
CA ASN A 94 4.54 5.94 4.96
C ASN A 94 4.90 6.75 6.20
N MET A 95 3.98 7.59 6.69
CA MET A 95 4.20 8.34 7.92
C MET A 95 4.49 7.43 9.12
N LYS A 96 3.74 6.34 9.28
CA LYS A 96 3.96 5.40 10.39
C LYS A 96 5.29 4.64 10.26
N MET A 97 5.67 4.25 9.05
CA MET A 97 6.95 3.57 8.82
C MET A 97 8.13 4.53 9.08
N ILE A 98 8.04 5.78 8.63
CA ILE A 98 9.06 6.81 8.91
C ILE A 98 9.19 7.03 10.42
N GLN A 99 8.07 7.16 11.15
CA GLN A 99 8.10 7.28 12.61
C GLN A 99 8.79 6.08 13.29
N HIS A 100 8.54 4.86 12.80
CA HIS A 100 9.22 3.68 13.30
C HIS A 100 10.72 3.72 13.00
N LEU A 101 11.11 4.03 11.77
CA LEU A 101 12.51 4.12 11.36
C LEU A 101 13.29 5.18 12.16
N LEU A 102 12.68 6.32 12.47
CA LEU A 102 13.31 7.33 13.33
C LEU A 102 13.64 6.77 14.72
N VAL A 103 12.71 6.01 15.33
CA VAL A 103 12.94 5.35 16.63
C VAL A 103 14.04 4.28 16.53
N GLU A 104 14.03 3.47 15.48
CA GLU A 104 15.08 2.46 15.27
C GLU A 104 16.46 3.09 15.06
N ILE A 105 16.54 4.20 14.31
CA ILE A 105 17.79 4.94 14.09
C ILE A 105 18.33 5.50 15.41
N ASP A 106 17.49 6.11 16.24
CA ASP A 106 17.93 6.66 17.53
C ASP A 106 18.41 5.55 18.47
N SER A 107 17.69 4.43 18.54
CA SER A 107 18.11 3.24 19.28
C SER A 107 19.45 2.68 18.80
N LEU A 108 19.68 2.66 17.49
CA LEU A 108 20.96 2.22 16.91
C LEU A 108 22.10 3.17 17.25
N LYS A 109 21.87 4.49 17.23
CA LYS A 109 22.88 5.49 17.62
C LYS A 109 23.27 5.37 19.08
N ASP A 110 22.31 5.18 19.98
CA ASP A 110 22.57 5.01 21.41
C ASP A 110 23.40 3.74 21.67
N ARG A 111 23.08 2.65 20.98
CA ARG A 111 23.86 1.40 21.07
C ARG A 111 25.28 1.57 20.56
N LEU A 112 25.48 2.32 19.47
CA LEU A 112 26.80 2.58 18.92
C LEU A 112 27.65 3.41 19.90
N ALA A 113 27.08 4.47 20.48
CA ALA A 113 27.76 5.29 21.48
C ALA A 113 28.23 4.47 22.69
N ASN A 114 27.42 3.49 23.12
CA ASN A 114 27.77 2.59 24.23
C ASN A 114 28.85 1.56 23.88
N ILE A 115 29.06 1.25 22.59
CA ILE A 115 30.13 0.34 22.12
C ILE A 115 31.44 1.11 21.91
N GLU A 116 31.37 2.38 21.53
CA GLU A 116 32.53 3.26 21.31
C GLU A 116 33.08 3.90 22.59
N SER A 117 32.37 3.75 23.73
CA SER A 117 32.78 4.24 25.06
C SER A 117 33.58 3.20 25.83
#